data_AF-A0A7C1S7K4-F1
#
_entry.id   AF-A0A7C1S7K4-F1
#
_cell.length_a   1.000
_cell.length_b   1.000
_cell.length_c   1.000
_cell.angle_alpha   90.00
_cell.angle_beta   90.00
_cell.angle_gamma   90.00
#
_symmetry.space_group_name_H-M   'P 1'
#
loop_
_entity.id
_entity.type
_entity.pdbx_description
1 polymer ?
#
loop_
_entity_poly.entity_id
_entity_poly.type
_entity_poly.pdbx_seq_one_letter_code
_entity_poly.pdbx_strand_id
1 'polypeptide(L)'
;MQNFKLQDKFHRVLWKNRLISNWLLNDHIDGLWYVSWDDPEKFWIIEGFFKSLKFSSENVKDQYDFYNQITDSDCKNQIKQLIQQSKECPEEFFQKTLIFENQLGEKVPMETQVCAIVTIGFIFKFKLQEEEGVSRYKKLESKVAEFEKLEGVYNETNEIYLEV
;
A
#
# COMPACT_ATOMS: atom_id res chain seq x y z
N MET A 1 14.35 14.25 13.18
CA MET A 1 13.59 15.53 13.14
C MET A 1 13.07 15.91 11.74
N GLN A 2 13.65 15.40 10.63
CA GLN A 2 13.17 15.69 9.26
C GLN A 2 11.89 14.93 8.85
N ASN A 3 11.68 13.69 9.32
CA ASN A 3 10.49 12.88 8.97
C ASN A 3 9.15 13.53 9.36
N PHE A 4 9.07 14.15 10.54
CA PHE A 4 7.86 14.88 10.96
C PHE A 4 7.44 15.97 9.95
N LYS A 5 8.41 16.64 9.31
CA LYS A 5 8.12 17.68 8.32
C LYS A 5 7.55 17.12 7.01
N LEU A 6 7.97 15.92 6.59
CA LEU A 6 7.45 15.29 5.37
C LEU A 6 6.06 14.70 5.60
N GLN A 7 5.83 14.07 6.75
CA GLN A 7 4.51 13.58 7.15
C GLN A 7 3.48 14.72 7.22
N ASP A 8 3.82 15.85 7.85
CA ASP A 8 2.94 17.01 7.91
C ASP A 8 2.64 17.59 6.52
N LYS A 9 3.64 17.61 5.63
CA LYS A 9 3.43 18.02 4.23
C LYS A 9 2.45 17.09 3.53
N PHE A 10 2.61 15.78 3.68
CA PHE A 10 1.71 14.79 3.12
C PHE A 10 0.26 14.97 3.62
N HIS A 11 0.05 15.13 4.93
CA HIS A 11 -1.30 15.37 5.46
C HIS A 11 -1.94 16.65 4.89
N ARG A 12 -1.17 17.72 4.71
CA ARG A 12 -1.67 18.96 4.07
C ARG A 12 -2.04 18.76 2.61
N VAL A 13 -1.30 17.94 1.87
CA VAL A 13 -1.63 17.57 0.48
C VAL A 13 -2.97 16.84 0.45
N LEU A 14 -3.15 15.82 1.30
CA LEU A 14 -4.38 15.04 1.33
C LEU A 14 -5.60 15.93 1.60
N TRP A 15 -5.50 16.86 2.54
CA TRP A 15 -6.62 17.76 2.83
C TRP A 15 -6.96 18.72 1.68
N LYS A 16 -5.99 19.07 0.84
CA LYS A 16 -6.18 20.02 -0.25
C LYS A 16 -6.60 19.37 -1.57
N ASN A 17 -6.33 18.08 -1.76
CA ASN A 17 -6.55 17.42 -3.04
C ASN A 17 -7.48 16.21 -2.90
N ARG A 18 -8.77 16.44 -3.19
CA ARG A 18 -9.82 15.41 -3.13
C ARG A 18 -9.58 14.25 -4.10
N LEU A 19 -8.96 14.49 -5.26
CA LEU A 19 -8.68 13.42 -6.23
C LEU A 19 -7.68 12.42 -5.64
N ILE A 20 -6.64 12.92 -4.98
CA ILE A 20 -5.65 12.08 -4.29
C ILE A 20 -6.30 11.32 -3.14
N SER A 21 -7.13 11.97 -2.32
CA SER A 21 -7.85 11.29 -1.25
C SER A 21 -8.73 10.15 -1.77
N ASN A 22 -9.52 10.41 -2.83
CA ASN A 22 -10.37 9.40 -3.43
C ASN A 22 -9.56 8.23 -4.01
N TRP A 23 -8.48 8.54 -4.74
CA TRP A 23 -7.57 7.53 -5.29
C TRP A 23 -6.95 6.62 -4.23
N LEU A 24 -6.60 7.18 -3.06
CA LEU A 24 -6.11 6.40 -1.92
C LEU A 24 -7.20 5.55 -1.25
N LEU A 25 -8.47 5.96 -1.30
CA LEU A 25 -9.58 5.23 -0.68
C LEU A 25 -10.17 4.14 -1.58
N ASN A 26 -9.89 4.17 -2.89
CA ASN A 26 -10.52 3.28 -3.86
C ASN A 26 -10.08 1.80 -3.74
N ASP A 27 -8.96 1.50 -3.09
CA ASP A 27 -8.45 0.14 -2.95
C ASP A 27 -7.85 -0.12 -1.57
N HIS A 28 -7.68 -1.40 -1.24
CA HIS A 28 -6.79 -1.80 -0.14
C HIS A 28 -5.35 -1.38 -0.45
N ILE A 29 -4.70 -0.76 0.54
CA ILE A 29 -3.33 -0.28 0.46
C ILE A 29 -2.51 -0.97 1.56
N ASP A 30 -1.48 -1.69 1.15
CA ASP A 30 -0.53 -2.34 2.06
C ASP A 30 0.59 -1.38 2.48
N GLY A 31 0.84 -0.34 1.69
CA GLY A 31 1.75 0.72 2.11
C GLY A 31 1.73 1.97 1.25
N LEU A 32 2.32 3.03 1.81
CA LEU A 32 2.33 4.35 1.21
C LEU A 32 3.64 5.05 1.50
N TRP A 33 4.26 5.63 0.47
CA TRP A 33 5.41 6.51 0.62
C TRP A 33 5.09 7.91 0.10
N TYR A 34 5.66 8.92 0.75
CA TYR A 34 5.72 10.29 0.26
C TYR A 34 7.17 10.68 -0.01
N VAL A 35 7.48 11.08 -1.24
CA VAL A 35 8.83 11.46 -1.67
C VAL A 35 8.87 12.95 -1.99
N SER A 36 9.94 13.63 -1.57
CA SER A 36 10.13 15.06 -1.85
C SER A 36 10.36 15.32 -3.34
N TRP A 37 9.79 16.41 -3.88
CA TRP A 37 9.95 16.79 -5.28
C TRP A 37 11.42 17.05 -5.67
N ASP A 38 12.11 17.80 -4.80
CA ASP A 38 13.47 18.30 -5.01
C ASP A 38 14.54 17.25 -4.68
N ASP A 39 14.21 16.29 -3.82
CA ASP A 39 15.18 15.35 -3.26
C ASP A 39 14.55 13.95 -3.14
N PRO A 40 14.72 13.09 -4.15
CA PRO A 40 14.17 11.73 -4.18
C PRO A 40 14.66 10.82 -3.05
N GLU A 41 15.77 11.15 -2.39
CA GLU A 41 16.30 10.38 -1.25
C GLU A 41 15.62 10.78 0.06
N LYS A 42 14.88 11.90 0.07
CA LYS A 42 14.04 12.32 1.19
C LYS A 42 12.62 11.81 1.00
N PHE A 43 12.30 10.74 1.74
CA PHE A 43 10.98 10.16 1.74
C PHE A 43 10.49 9.85 3.15
N TRP A 44 9.18 9.69 3.24
CA TRP A 44 8.46 9.25 4.42
C TRP A 44 7.64 8.01 4.06
N ILE A 45 7.80 6.94 4.82
CA ILE A 45 7.13 5.65 4.66
C ILE A 45 6.16 5.46 5.82
N ILE A 46 4.91 5.09 5.51
CA ILE A 46 3.91 4.73 6.52
C ILE A 46 4.20 3.37 7.14
N GLU A 47 3.81 3.19 8.40
CA GLU A 47 4.03 1.97 9.16
C GLU A 47 3.47 0.69 8.49
N GLY A 48 2.33 0.82 7.81
CA GLY A 48 1.70 -0.29 7.08
C GLY A 48 2.65 -0.97 6.10
N PHE A 49 3.48 -0.18 5.40
CA PHE A 49 4.43 -0.72 4.44
C PHE A 49 5.47 -1.62 5.12
N PHE A 50 5.99 -1.24 6.30
CA PHE A 50 6.95 -2.08 7.04
C PHE A 50 6.31 -3.43 7.43
N LYS A 51 5.08 -3.38 7.94
CA LYS A 51 4.31 -4.56 8.34
C LYS A 51 4.03 -5.48 7.15
N SER A 52 3.75 -4.92 5.98
CA SER A 52 3.53 -5.69 4.74
C SER A 52 4.77 -6.51 4.33
N LEU A 53 5.97 -6.02 4.67
CA LEU A 53 7.26 -6.71 4.47
C LEU A 53 7.72 -7.51 5.71
N LYS A 54 6.81 -7.80 6.64
CA LYS A 54 7.07 -8.57 7.88
C LYS A 54 8.09 -7.91 8.83
N PHE A 55 8.38 -6.61 8.71
CA PHE A 55 9.24 -5.89 9.64
C PHE A 55 8.43 -5.32 10.83
N SER A 56 9.02 -5.36 12.02
CA SER A 56 8.53 -4.58 13.17
C SER A 56 8.89 -3.11 12.99
N SER A 57 7.94 -2.21 13.27
CA SER A 57 8.16 -0.76 13.24
C SER A 57 9.18 -0.28 14.26
N GLU A 58 9.37 -1.01 15.36
CA GLU A 58 10.41 -0.72 16.37
C GLU A 58 11.83 -0.95 15.83
N ASN A 59 11.97 -1.79 14.82
CA ASN A 59 13.27 -2.10 14.19
C ASN A 59 13.67 -1.05 13.15
N VAL A 60 12.74 -0.20 12.70
CA VAL A 60 12.99 0.83 11.67
C VAL A 60 13.32 2.16 12.35
N LYS A 61 14.60 2.35 12.70
CA LYS A 61 15.09 3.62 13.28
C LYS A 61 15.32 4.69 12.23
N ASP A 62 15.76 4.27 11.05
CA ASP A 62 16.03 5.14 9.91
C ASP A 62 15.36 4.58 8.64
N GLN A 63 14.61 5.43 7.94
CA GLN A 63 13.84 5.00 6.77
C GLN A 63 14.73 4.86 5.53
N TYR A 64 15.86 5.57 5.46
CA TYR A 64 16.80 5.46 4.36
C TYR A 64 17.59 4.16 4.42
N ASP A 65 18.02 3.75 5.62
CA ASP A 65 18.63 2.44 5.83
C ASP A 65 17.64 1.31 5.51
N PHE A 66 16.39 1.45 5.96
CA PHE A 66 15.33 0.50 5.62
C PHE A 66 15.11 0.38 4.10
N TYR A 67 14.99 1.51 3.40
CA TYR A 67 14.89 1.52 1.94
C TYR A 67 16.05 0.78 1.28
N ASN A 68 17.28 1.03 1.73
CA ASN A 68 18.47 0.36 1.20
C ASN A 68 18.48 -1.14 1.46
N GLN A 69 17.90 -1.57 2.58
CA GLN A 69 17.78 -2.98 2.94
C GLN A 69 16.78 -3.72 2.04
N ILE A 70 15.63 -3.10 1.73
CA ILE A 70 14.54 -3.77 1.00
C ILE A 70 14.63 -3.64 -0.53
N THR A 71 15.54 -2.80 -1.05
CA THR A 71 15.68 -2.55 -2.48
C THR A 71 17.08 -2.92 -2.99
N ASP A 72 17.11 -3.69 -4.07
CA ASP A 72 18.34 -3.90 -4.84
C ASP A 72 18.56 -2.78 -5.87
N SER A 73 19.66 -2.87 -6.63
CA SER A 73 20.01 -1.86 -7.63
C SER A 73 18.97 -1.73 -8.74
N ASP A 74 18.32 -2.82 -9.14
CA ASP A 74 17.30 -2.81 -10.18
C ASP A 74 16.03 -2.11 -9.67
N CYS A 75 15.53 -2.49 -8.49
CA CYS A 75 14.38 -1.84 -7.86
C CYS A 75 14.61 -0.33 -7.68
N LYS A 76 15.81 0.07 -7.21
CA LYS A 76 16.19 1.50 -7.09
C LYS A 76 16.15 2.22 -8.44
N ASN A 77 16.61 1.60 -9.52
CA ASN A 77 16.55 2.17 -10.86
C ASN A 77 15.11 2.31 -11.36
N GLN A 78 14.26 1.32 -11.10
CA GLN A 78 12.85 1.39 -11.46
C GLN A 78 12.11 2.49 -10.71
N ILE A 79 12.39 2.69 -9.41
CA ILE A 79 11.83 3.80 -8.63
C ILE A 79 12.27 5.14 -9.22
N LYS A 80 13.55 5.30 -9.58
CA LYS A 80 14.04 6.53 -10.24
C LYS A 80 13.33 6.79 -11.57
N GLN A 81 13.11 5.75 -12.37
CA GLN A 81 12.35 5.86 -13.63
C GLN A 81 10.91 6.31 -13.39
N LEU A 82 10.21 5.74 -12.41
CA LEU A 82 8.84 6.13 -12.06
C LEU A 82 8.76 7.59 -11.62
N ILE A 83 9.73 8.06 -10.81
CA ILE A 83 9.81 9.47 -10.41
C ILE A 83 10.02 10.35 -11.63
N GLN A 84 10.92 9.98 -12.54
CA GLN A 84 11.20 10.75 -13.75
C GLN A 84 9.97 10.83 -14.67
N GLN A 85 9.30 9.71 -14.92
CA GLN A 85 8.06 9.66 -15.71
C GLN A 85 6.96 10.53 -15.09
N SER A 86 6.81 10.46 -13.76
CA SER A 86 5.86 11.30 -13.01
C SER A 86 6.22 12.79 -13.06
N LYS A 87 7.50 13.15 -13.19
CA LYS A 87 7.93 14.54 -13.38
C LYS A 87 7.59 15.06 -14.78
N GLU A 88 7.75 14.21 -15.79
CA GLU A 88 7.50 14.56 -17.20
C GLU A 88 6.00 14.67 -17.50
N CYS A 89 5.18 13.79 -16.92
CA CYS A 89 3.73 13.76 -17.11
C CYS A 89 2.98 13.77 -15.75
N PRO A 90 2.94 14.90 -15.03
CA PRO A 90 2.43 14.93 -13.65
C PRO A 90 0.90 14.73 -13.51
N GLU A 91 0.15 14.83 -14.61
CA GLU A 91 -1.30 14.58 -14.66
C GLU A 91 -1.62 13.07 -14.68
N GLU A 92 -0.64 12.22 -14.98
CA GLU A 92 -0.83 10.78 -15.13
C GLU A 92 -0.48 10.00 -13.86
N PHE A 93 -1.15 8.85 -13.69
CA PHE A 93 -0.78 7.85 -12.69
C PHE A 93 0.03 6.76 -13.38
N PHE A 94 1.25 6.53 -12.89
CA PHE A 94 2.11 5.47 -13.39
C PHE A 94 1.96 4.21 -12.55
N GLN A 95 1.89 3.04 -13.18
CA GLN A 95 1.78 1.75 -12.50
C GLN A 95 2.90 0.80 -12.92
N LYS A 96 3.49 0.10 -11.95
CA LYS A 96 4.51 -0.93 -12.17
C LYS A 96 4.54 -1.92 -11.00
N THR A 97 4.90 -3.17 -11.25
CA THR A 97 5.24 -4.10 -10.16
C THR A 97 6.69 -3.89 -9.75
N LEU A 98 6.92 -3.53 -8.49
CA LEU A 98 8.26 -3.45 -7.90
C LEU A 98 8.48 -4.68 -7.03
N ILE A 99 9.73 -5.16 -6.97
CA ILE A 99 10.11 -6.30 -6.15
C ILE A 99 10.92 -5.79 -4.97
N PHE A 100 10.43 -6.06 -3.77
CA PHE A 100 11.08 -5.72 -2.51
C PHE A 100 11.62 -6.97 -1.83
N GLU A 101 12.55 -6.79 -0.90
CA GLU A 101 13.02 -7.86 -0.03
C GLU A 101 12.41 -7.71 1.36
N ASN A 102 11.84 -8.79 1.90
CA ASN A 102 11.28 -8.79 3.24
C ASN A 102 12.34 -9.11 4.31
N GLN A 103 11.94 -9.13 5.60
CA GLN A 103 12.88 -9.40 6.70
C GLN A 103 13.60 -10.76 6.58
N LEU A 104 13.02 -11.73 5.87
CA LEU A 104 13.58 -13.08 5.69
C LEU A 104 14.45 -13.20 4.42
N GLY A 105 14.61 -12.11 3.64
CA GLY A 105 15.31 -12.15 2.36
C GLY A 105 14.43 -12.61 1.19
N GLU A 106 13.12 -12.81 1.40
CA GLU A 106 12.21 -13.26 0.35
C GLU A 106 11.84 -12.08 -0.56
N LYS A 107 11.77 -12.35 -1.88
CA LYS A 107 11.33 -11.36 -2.87
C LYS A 107 9.81 -11.24 -2.84
N VAL A 108 9.32 -10.02 -2.58
CA VAL A 108 7.90 -9.69 -2.45
C VAL A 108 7.51 -8.73 -3.58
N PRO A 109 6.75 -9.20 -4.59
CA PRO A 109 6.21 -8.33 -5.63
C PRO A 109 5.07 -7.47 -5.09
N MET A 110 5.13 -6.17 -5.39
CA MET A 110 4.11 -5.20 -5.03
C MET A 110 3.67 -4.40 -6.25
N GLU A 111 2.37 -4.38 -6.50
CA GLU A 111 1.77 -3.42 -7.41
C GLU A 111 1.97 -2.02 -6.85
N THR A 112 2.67 -1.19 -7.61
CA THR A 112 3.04 0.17 -7.23
C THR A 112 2.37 1.14 -8.18
N GLN A 113 1.67 2.12 -7.63
CA GLN A 113 1.14 3.25 -8.37
C GLN A 113 1.76 4.54 -7.86
N VAL A 114 2.11 5.46 -8.77
CA VAL A 114 2.76 6.73 -8.43
C VAL A 114 1.96 7.88 -8.99
N CYS A 115 1.76 8.89 -8.14
CA CYS A 115 1.13 10.16 -8.50
C CYS A 115 2.09 11.30 -8.19
N ALA A 116 2.29 12.18 -9.16
CA ALA A 116 3.02 13.42 -8.98
C ALA A 116 2.10 14.52 -8.43
N ILE A 117 2.63 15.31 -7.50
CA ILE A 117 2.02 16.55 -7.05
C ILE A 117 3.01 17.64 -7.41
N VAL A 118 2.71 18.34 -8.50
CA VAL A 118 3.61 19.33 -9.13
C VAL A 118 4.18 20.27 -8.07
N THR A 119 5.51 20.38 -8.05
CA THR A 119 6.31 21.20 -7.11
C THR A 119 6.22 20.83 -5.62
N ILE A 120 5.49 19.77 -5.25
CA ILE A 120 5.29 19.37 -3.85
C ILE A 120 5.98 18.05 -3.55
N GLY A 121 5.69 17.00 -4.31
CA GLY A 121 6.27 15.67 -4.10
C GLY A 121 5.59 14.59 -4.90
N PHE A 122 5.86 13.34 -4.54
CA PHE A 122 5.30 12.14 -5.15
C PHE A 122 4.65 11.28 -4.08
N ILE A 123 3.51 10.68 -4.40
CA ILE A 123 2.87 9.67 -3.56
C ILE A 123 3.00 8.33 -4.26
N PHE A 124 3.62 7.38 -3.58
CA PHE A 124 3.65 5.99 -3.99
C PHE A 124 2.61 5.22 -3.18
N LYS A 125 1.74 4.50 -3.86
CA LYS A 125 0.76 3.57 -3.30
C LYS A 125 1.22 2.16 -3.63
N PHE A 126 1.30 1.31 -2.61
CA PHE A 126 1.74 -0.07 -2.73
C PHE A 126 0.65 -1.04 -2.31
N LYS A 127 0.52 -2.12 -3.08
CA LYS A 127 -0.37 -3.22 -2.80
C LYS A 127 0.39 -4.53 -2.99
N LEU A 128 0.32 -5.42 -2.01
CA LEU A 128 0.88 -6.76 -2.11
C LEU A 128 0.19 -7.50 -3.24
N GLN A 129 0.99 -8.06 -4.13
CA GLN A 129 0.45 -8.97 -5.13
C GLN A 129 0.19 -10.31 -4.42
N GLU A 130 -1.07 -10.58 -4.09
CA GLU A 130 -1.44 -11.88 -3.49
C GLU A 130 -1.06 -13.00 -4.48
N GLU A 131 -0.31 -14.00 -4.02
CA GLU A 131 -0.17 -15.24 -4.77
C GLU A 131 -1.59 -15.80 -5.02
N GLU A 132 -1.89 -16.14 -6.28
CA GLU A 132 -3.23 -16.54 -6.74
C GLU A 132 -3.90 -17.64 -5.86
N GLY A 133 -3.11 -18.42 -5.12
CA GLY A 133 -3.58 -19.43 -4.17
C GLY A 133 -4.18 -18.88 -2.87
N VAL A 134 -3.59 -17.85 -2.25
CA VAL A 134 -4.02 -17.34 -0.93
C VAL A 134 -5.30 -16.50 -1.04
N SER A 135 -5.43 -15.74 -2.12
CA SER A 135 -6.63 -14.95 -2.43
C SER A 135 -7.88 -15.83 -2.59
N ARG A 136 -7.70 -17.03 -3.19
CA ARG A 136 -8.77 -18.02 -3.34
C ARG A 136 -9.23 -18.53 -1.98
N TYR A 137 -8.32 -18.87 -1.08
CA TYR A 137 -8.63 -19.36 0.26
C TYR A 137 -9.38 -18.33 1.11
N LYS A 138 -8.92 -17.08 1.16
CA LYS A 138 -9.64 -16.01 1.90
C LYS A 138 -11.03 -15.73 1.33
N LYS A 139 -11.19 -15.77 0.00
CA LYS A 139 -12.52 -15.67 -0.65
C LYS A 139 -13.41 -16.88 -0.35
N LEU A 140 -12.82 -18.07 -0.25
CA LEU A 140 -13.53 -19.29 0.14
C LEU A 140 -13.97 -19.23 1.61
N GLU A 141 -13.10 -18.80 2.53
CA GLU A 141 -13.45 -18.60 3.95
C GLU A 141 -14.56 -17.57 4.13
N SER A 142 -14.47 -16.43 3.43
CA SER A 142 -15.54 -15.41 3.44
C SER A 142 -16.87 -15.97 2.95
N LYS A 143 -16.86 -16.84 1.94
CA LYS A 143 -18.09 -17.50 1.44
C LYS A 143 -18.62 -18.55 2.41
N VAL A 144 -17.75 -19.30 3.09
CA VAL A 144 -18.16 -20.26 4.13
C VAL A 144 -18.85 -19.53 5.27
N ALA A 145 -18.30 -18.42 5.74
CA ALA A 145 -18.92 -17.60 6.79
C ALA A 145 -20.28 -17.02 6.35
N GLU A 146 -20.44 -16.63 5.08
CA GLU A 146 -21.74 -16.21 4.54
C GLU A 146 -22.75 -17.36 4.51
N PHE A 147 -22.32 -18.57 4.15
CA PHE A 147 -23.18 -19.76 4.15
C PHE A 147 -23.63 -20.17 5.56
N GLU A 148 -22.72 -20.16 6.54
CA GLU A 148 -23.07 -20.44 7.94
C GLU A 148 -24.10 -19.45 8.48
N LYS A 149 -23.97 -18.18 8.09
CA LYS A 149 -24.94 -17.14 8.47
C LYS A 149 -26.30 -17.35 7.81
N LEU A 150 -26.33 -17.77 6.55
CA LEU A 150 -27.57 -18.12 5.84
C LEU A 150 -28.23 -19.38 6.43
N GLU A 151 -27.44 -20.37 6.84
CA GLU A 151 -27.93 -21.57 7.51
C GLU A 151 -28.51 -21.25 8.89
N GLY A 152 -27.88 -20.36 9.66
CA GLY A 152 -28.43 -19.85 10.91
C GLY A 152 -29.80 -19.19 10.72
N VAL A 153 -29.92 -18.30 9.72
CA VAL A 153 -31.21 -17.65 9.37
C VAL A 153 -32.24 -18.69 8.95
N TYR A 154 -31.87 -19.68 8.13
CA TYR A 154 -32.76 -20.75 7.70
C TYR A 154 -33.29 -21.58 8.87
N ASN A 155 -32.41 -21.95 9.81
CA ASN A 155 -32.77 -22.72 10.99
C ASN A 155 -33.70 -21.92 11.92
N GLU A 156 -33.38 -20.65 12.19
CA GLU A 156 -34.26 -19.74 12.96
C GLU A 156 -35.62 -19.56 12.29
N THR A 157 -35.68 -19.48 10.96
CA THR A 157 -36.94 -19.28 10.22
C THR A 157 -37.79 -20.57 10.20
N ASN A 158 -37.17 -21.74 10.21
CA ASN A 158 -37.87 -23.03 10.26
C ASN A 158 -38.36 -23.39 11.67
N GLU A 159 -37.67 -22.98 12.73
CA GLU A 159 -38.15 -23.14 14.11
C GLU A 159 -39.44 -22.33 14.34
N ILE A 160 -39.55 -21.13 13.76
CA ILE A 160 -40.78 -20.31 13.83
C ILE A 160 -41.97 -20.99 13.16
N TYR A 161 -41.77 -21.83 12.13
CA TYR A 161 -42.85 -22.56 11.46
C TYR A 161 -43.28 -23.84 12.19
N LEU A 162 -42.53 -24.31 13.19
CA LEU A 162 -42.83 -25.50 13.98
C LEU A 162 -43.50 -25.19 15.32
N GLU A 163 -43.53 -23.92 15.75
CA GLU A 163 -44.20 -23.44 16.97
C GLU A 163 -45.59 -22.79 16.73
N VAL A 164 -46.08 -22.77 15.48
CA VAL A 164 -47.44 -22.32 15.10
C VAL A 164 -48.33 -23.51 14.76
#